data_AF-A0AA43ZAS5-F1
#
_entry.id   AF-A0AA43ZAS5-F1
#
_cell.length_a   1.000
_cell.length_b   1.000
_cell.length_c   1.000
_cell.angle_alpha   90.00
_cell.angle_beta   90.00
_cell.angle_gamma   90.00
#
_symmetry.space_group_name_H-M   'P 1'
#
loop_
_entity.id
_entity.type
_entity.pdbx_description
1 polymer ?
#
loop_
_entity_poly.entity_id
_entity_poly.type
_entity_poly.pdbx_seq_one_letter_code
_entity_poly.pdbx_strand_id
1 'polypeptide(L)'
;MTIYLPIAELSVNVLIILGMGAAVGFLSGMFGVGGGFLITPLLIFYNIPPVVAVATGANQVVASSISGAITHFRRGTIDIKLGTVLLLGGLAGATLGIWIFAALRRIGQLDLVISLAYVLLLGSVGSLMLAESISALRRAKRNETMPLRRPGHHGWIHRLPLKVRFKKSKIYLSIIPVAGLGFCIGILTSVMGVGGGFIMVPAMIYLLRIPTNVVVGTSLFQIIFVSAYTVIVQATANYTVDIVLAFVLMIAGVIGAQYGVRVGQKLRGEQLRALLALLVLAVGIRLAVELVLPPADIYSVISSGSGF
;
A
#
# COMPACT_ATOMS: atom_id res chain seq x y z
N MET A 1 -28.54 4.14 7.82
CA MET A 1 -28.14 3.30 8.95
C MET A 1 -26.77 3.76 9.43
N THR A 2 -26.72 4.40 10.60
CA THR A 2 -25.48 4.83 11.25
C THR A 2 -24.99 3.75 12.21
N ILE A 3 -23.67 3.55 12.30
CA ILE A 3 -23.02 2.67 13.27
C ILE A 3 -22.05 3.49 14.10
N TYR A 4 -21.93 3.16 15.38
CA TYR A 4 -20.98 3.80 16.28
C TYR A 4 -19.63 3.08 16.22
N LEU A 5 -18.56 3.85 16.05
CA LEU A 5 -17.18 3.35 16.09
C LEU A 5 -16.64 3.50 17.51
N PRO A 6 -16.39 2.40 18.24
CA PRO A 6 -16.00 2.47 19.66
C PRO A 6 -14.64 3.11 19.89
N ILE A 7 -13.70 3.03 18.94
CA ILE A 7 -12.35 3.58 19.12
C ILE A 7 -12.22 4.96 18.48
N ALA A 8 -12.91 5.19 17.37
CA ALA A 8 -12.95 6.52 16.76
C ALA A 8 -13.92 7.48 17.48
N GLU A 9 -14.81 6.97 18.35
CA GLU A 9 -15.86 7.73 19.06
C GLU A 9 -16.81 8.50 18.12
N LEU A 10 -17.00 7.99 16.90
CA LEU A 10 -17.78 8.65 15.84
C LEU A 10 -18.93 7.78 15.34
N SER A 11 -20.06 8.43 15.03
CA SER A 11 -21.17 7.80 14.32
C SER A 11 -20.99 7.97 12.81
N VAL A 12 -20.94 6.85 12.11
CA VAL A 12 -20.58 6.79 10.68
C VAL A 12 -21.65 6.06 9.89
N ASN A 13 -21.86 6.45 8.62
CA ASN A 13 -22.83 5.77 7.77
C ASN A 13 -22.23 4.46 7.22
N VAL A 14 -22.87 3.33 7.58
CA VAL A 14 -22.41 1.98 7.17
C VAL A 14 -22.33 1.85 5.65
N LEU A 15 -23.25 2.46 4.90
CA LEU A 15 -23.27 2.37 3.44
C LEU A 15 -22.06 3.06 2.81
N ILE A 16 -21.61 4.17 3.41
CA ILE A 16 -20.42 4.89 2.94
C ILE A 16 -19.17 4.04 3.20
N ILE A 17 -19.05 3.44 4.38
CA ILE A 17 -17.92 2.56 4.72
C ILE A 17 -17.90 1.31 3.83
N LEU A 18 -19.05 0.67 3.61
CA LEU A 18 -19.17 -0.43 2.66
C LEU A 18 -18.77 0.00 1.25
N GLY A 19 -19.24 1.17 0.80
CA GLY A 19 -18.88 1.75 -0.50
C GLY A 19 -17.37 2.00 -0.64
N MET A 20 -16.75 2.64 0.35
CA MET A 20 -15.30 2.89 0.39
C MET A 20 -14.52 1.57 0.42
N GLY A 21 -14.93 0.63 1.29
CA GLY A 21 -14.32 -0.69 1.41
C GLY A 21 -14.37 -1.46 0.09
N ALA A 22 -15.52 -1.49 -0.56
CA ALA A 22 -15.71 -2.14 -1.86
C ALA A 22 -14.93 -1.45 -2.97
N ALA A 23 -14.95 -0.13 -3.05
CA ALA A 23 -14.21 0.64 -4.06
C ALA A 23 -12.70 0.44 -3.90
N VAL A 24 -12.17 0.59 -2.69
CA VAL A 24 -10.75 0.37 -2.42
C VAL A 24 -10.37 -1.10 -2.61
N GLY A 25 -11.22 -2.03 -2.20
CA GLY A 25 -11.05 -3.46 -2.48
C GLY A 25 -10.95 -3.73 -3.97
N PHE A 26 -11.87 -3.17 -4.76
CA PHE A 26 -11.88 -3.27 -6.22
C PHE A 26 -10.60 -2.74 -6.85
N LEU A 27 -10.16 -1.54 -6.46
CA LEU A 27 -8.91 -0.96 -6.94
C LEU A 27 -7.70 -1.81 -6.49
N SER A 28 -7.67 -2.26 -5.24
CA SER A 28 -6.66 -3.16 -4.68
C SER A 28 -6.53 -4.45 -5.49
N GLY A 29 -7.66 -5.09 -5.81
CA GLY A 29 -7.69 -6.31 -6.61
C GLY A 29 -7.30 -6.09 -8.07
N MET A 30 -7.70 -4.96 -8.67
CA MET A 30 -7.40 -4.62 -10.05
C MET A 30 -5.91 -4.33 -10.27
N PHE A 31 -5.28 -3.58 -9.36
CA PHE A 31 -3.87 -3.23 -9.48
C PHE A 31 -2.94 -4.24 -8.80
N GLY A 32 -3.44 -5.01 -7.83
CA GLY A 32 -2.66 -5.95 -7.01
C GLY A 32 -1.70 -5.24 -6.06
N VAL A 33 -2.13 -4.11 -5.51
CA VAL A 33 -1.29 -3.12 -4.83
C VAL A 33 -1.52 -3.09 -3.31
N GLY A 34 -2.54 -3.79 -2.80
CA GLY A 34 -2.91 -3.73 -1.39
C GLY A 34 -3.46 -2.34 -1.04
N GLY A 35 -4.77 -2.15 -1.14
CA GLY A 35 -5.50 -0.86 -1.15
C GLY A 35 -5.34 0.08 0.05
N GLY A 36 -4.41 -0.21 0.97
CA GLY A 36 -4.13 0.58 2.18
C GLY A 36 -3.76 2.02 1.88
N PHE A 37 -3.08 2.25 0.76
CA PHE A 37 -2.69 3.60 0.33
C PHE A 37 -3.89 4.51 0.01
N LEU A 38 -5.07 3.93 -0.21
CA LEU A 38 -6.31 4.66 -0.51
C LEU A 38 -7.27 4.67 0.65
N ILE A 39 -7.44 3.55 1.35
CA ILE A 39 -8.41 3.50 2.42
C ILE A 39 -8.05 4.51 3.51
N THR A 40 -6.78 4.62 3.89
CA THR A 40 -6.37 5.49 5.00
C THR A 40 -6.67 6.96 4.69
N PRO A 41 -6.28 7.54 3.53
CA PRO A 41 -6.73 8.88 3.16
C PRO A 41 -8.25 9.02 3.06
N LEU A 42 -8.97 8.04 2.52
CA LEU A 42 -10.43 8.10 2.42
C LEU A 42 -11.13 8.12 3.78
N LEU A 43 -10.61 7.37 4.76
CA LEU A 43 -11.10 7.40 6.13
C LEU A 43 -10.78 8.74 6.80
N ILE A 44 -9.59 9.30 6.57
CA ILE A 44 -9.21 10.63 7.05
C ILE A 44 -10.15 11.70 6.47
N PHE A 45 -10.45 11.65 5.17
CA PHE A 45 -11.43 12.56 4.54
C PHE A 45 -12.86 12.39 5.07
N TYR A 46 -13.14 11.26 5.71
CA TYR A 46 -14.40 11.00 6.40
C TYR A 46 -14.34 11.36 7.89
N ASN A 47 -13.35 12.16 8.28
CA ASN A 47 -13.07 12.63 9.65
C ASN A 47 -12.75 11.53 10.65
N ILE A 48 -12.32 10.34 10.19
CA ILE A 48 -11.83 9.30 11.10
C ILE A 48 -10.38 9.65 11.49
N PRO A 49 -10.04 9.65 12.79
CA PRO A 49 -8.70 9.99 13.26
C PRO A 49 -7.61 9.17 12.54
N PRO A 50 -6.49 9.80 12.09
CA PRO A 50 -5.44 9.10 11.34
C PRO A 50 -4.91 7.86 12.05
N VAL A 51 -4.80 7.93 13.39
CA VAL A 51 -4.41 6.81 14.25
C VAL A 51 -5.30 5.57 14.04
N VAL A 52 -6.62 5.76 13.99
CA VAL A 52 -7.59 4.67 13.79
C VAL A 52 -7.65 4.26 12.32
N ALA A 53 -7.58 5.22 11.40
CA ALA A 53 -7.61 4.97 9.95
C ALA A 53 -6.44 4.08 9.50
N VAL A 54 -5.23 4.34 10.00
CA VAL A 54 -4.01 3.56 9.72
C VAL A 54 -4.13 2.13 10.22
N ALA A 55 -4.50 1.96 11.49
CA ALA A 55 -4.58 0.66 12.13
C ALA A 55 -5.70 -0.20 11.53
N THR A 56 -6.86 0.42 11.32
CA THR A 56 -8.03 -0.26 10.79
C THR A 56 -7.91 -0.52 9.28
N GLY A 57 -7.33 0.42 8.53
CA GLY A 57 -7.07 0.26 7.09
C GLY A 57 -6.18 -0.94 6.78
N ALA A 58 -5.17 -1.22 7.62
CA ALA A 58 -4.30 -2.38 7.48
C ALA A 58 -5.09 -3.72 7.52
N ASN A 59 -6.22 -3.81 8.24
CA ASN A 59 -7.07 -5.00 8.25
C ASN A 59 -7.70 -5.26 6.88
N GLN A 60 -8.22 -4.22 6.25
CA GLN A 60 -8.77 -4.33 4.90
C GLN A 60 -7.70 -4.72 3.88
N VAL A 61 -6.47 -4.21 4.04
CA VAL A 61 -5.32 -4.60 3.21
C VAL A 61 -5.08 -6.10 3.30
N VAL A 62 -5.03 -6.67 4.50
CA VAL A 62 -4.85 -8.11 4.70
C VAL A 62 -5.94 -8.86 3.93
N ALA A 63 -7.19 -8.51 4.13
CA ALA A 63 -8.32 -9.23 3.55
C ALA A 63 -8.36 -9.15 2.01
N SER A 64 -8.21 -7.95 1.44
CA SER A 64 -8.16 -7.77 -0.01
C SER A 64 -6.92 -8.42 -0.64
N SER A 65 -5.79 -8.43 0.07
CA SER A 65 -4.55 -9.05 -0.41
C SER A 65 -4.62 -10.57 -0.39
N ILE A 66 -5.25 -11.19 0.61
CA ILE A 66 -5.53 -12.64 0.64
C ILE A 66 -6.36 -13.02 -0.60
N SER A 67 -7.44 -12.27 -0.87
CA SER A 67 -8.30 -12.52 -2.02
C SER A 67 -7.53 -12.44 -3.35
N GLY A 68 -6.69 -11.41 -3.53
CA GLY A 68 -5.82 -11.28 -4.70
C GLY A 68 -4.75 -12.36 -4.80
N ALA A 69 -4.07 -12.68 -3.69
CA ALA A 69 -2.99 -13.65 -3.64
C ALA A 69 -3.46 -15.05 -3.99
N ILE A 70 -4.67 -15.47 -3.60
CA ILE A 70 -5.23 -16.77 -3.98
C ILE A 70 -5.24 -16.93 -5.51
N THR A 71 -5.64 -15.90 -6.23
CA THR A 71 -5.67 -15.92 -7.71
C THR A 71 -4.27 -16.05 -8.29
N HIS A 72 -3.30 -15.30 -7.76
CA HIS A 72 -1.90 -15.36 -8.20
C HIS A 72 -1.18 -16.65 -7.80
N PHE A 73 -1.57 -17.24 -6.67
CA PHE A 73 -1.06 -18.53 -6.19
C PHE A 73 -1.49 -19.65 -7.13
N ARG A 74 -2.79 -19.70 -7.50
CA ARG A 74 -3.33 -20.66 -8.47
C ARG A 74 -2.66 -20.57 -9.85
N ARG A 75 -2.21 -19.38 -10.25
CA ARG A 75 -1.48 -19.15 -11.52
C ARG A 75 0.03 -19.44 -11.41
N GLY A 76 0.52 -19.79 -10.24
CA GLY A 76 1.95 -20.05 -10.02
C GLY A 76 2.84 -18.82 -10.18
N THR A 77 2.29 -17.60 -10.15
CA THR A 77 3.05 -16.35 -10.35
C THR A 77 3.76 -15.84 -9.09
N ILE A 78 3.56 -16.47 -7.93
CA ILE A 78 4.21 -16.08 -6.69
C ILE A 78 5.59 -16.72 -6.59
N ASP A 79 6.63 -15.90 -6.44
CA ASP A 79 8.00 -16.34 -6.12
C ASP A 79 8.19 -16.34 -4.60
N ILE A 80 7.91 -17.49 -3.97
CA ILE A 80 7.94 -17.64 -2.51
C ILE A 80 9.32 -17.31 -1.94
N LYS A 81 10.41 -17.63 -2.63
CA LYS A 81 11.77 -17.35 -2.13
C LYS A 81 12.07 -15.86 -2.12
N LEU A 82 11.62 -15.14 -3.13
CA LEU A 82 11.72 -13.68 -3.17
C LEU A 82 10.81 -13.05 -2.11
N GLY A 83 9.58 -13.57 -2.00
CA GLY A 83 8.60 -13.14 -1.02
C GLY A 83 9.07 -13.33 0.42
N THR A 84 9.76 -14.42 0.76
CA THR A 84 10.28 -14.65 2.12
C THR A 84 11.41 -13.70 2.48
N VAL A 85 12.31 -13.38 1.55
CA VAL A 85 13.37 -12.38 1.79
C VAL A 85 12.76 -10.99 2.03
N LEU A 86 11.79 -10.59 1.19
CA LEU A 86 11.05 -9.35 1.39
C LEU A 86 10.28 -9.35 2.71
N LEU A 87 9.70 -10.49 3.08
CA LEU A 87 8.96 -10.66 4.32
C LEU A 87 9.86 -10.49 5.55
N LEU A 88 11.02 -11.14 5.59
CA LEU A 88 11.94 -11.03 6.74
C LEU A 88 12.42 -9.59 6.92
N GLY A 89 12.81 -8.93 5.83
CA GLY A 89 13.13 -7.50 5.88
C GLY A 89 11.92 -6.67 6.33
N GLY A 90 10.75 -6.95 5.78
CA GLY A 90 9.50 -6.25 6.08
C GLY A 90 9.01 -6.39 7.52
N LEU A 91 9.17 -7.56 8.15
CA LEU A 91 8.85 -7.75 9.57
C LEU A 91 9.78 -6.94 10.46
N ALA A 92 11.09 -6.96 10.19
CA ALA A 92 12.07 -6.14 10.90
C ALA A 92 11.86 -4.63 10.68
N GLY A 93 11.39 -4.23 9.50
CA GLY A 93 11.00 -2.86 9.21
C GLY A 93 9.70 -2.47 9.92
N ALA A 94 8.71 -3.36 9.92
CA ALA A 94 7.41 -3.12 10.54
C ALA A 94 7.54 -2.92 12.05
N THR A 95 8.35 -3.74 12.74
CA THR A 95 8.68 -3.54 14.17
C THR A 95 9.23 -2.15 14.43
N LEU A 96 10.26 -1.74 13.68
CA LEU A 96 10.84 -0.40 13.81
C LEU A 96 9.80 0.68 13.53
N GLY A 97 8.98 0.52 12.48
CA GLY A 97 7.94 1.49 12.13
C GLY A 97 6.84 1.60 13.18
N ILE A 98 6.50 0.52 13.90
CA ILE A 98 5.55 0.59 15.03
C ILE A 98 6.14 1.37 16.20
N TRP A 99 7.45 1.22 16.45
CA TRP A 99 8.13 2.01 17.48
C TRP A 99 8.18 3.49 17.10
N ILE A 100 8.43 3.79 15.83
CA ILE A 100 8.35 5.16 15.28
C ILE A 100 6.92 5.69 15.41
N PHE A 101 5.90 4.91 15.05
CA PHE A 101 4.50 5.27 15.19
C PHE A 101 4.13 5.62 16.63
N ALA A 102 4.51 4.77 17.60
CA ALA A 102 4.28 5.02 19.02
C ALA A 102 5.04 6.27 19.52
N ALA A 103 6.28 6.49 19.07
CA ALA A 103 7.05 7.67 19.41
C ALA A 103 6.39 8.96 18.86
N LEU A 104 5.98 8.96 17.59
CA LEU A 104 5.27 10.08 16.95
C LEU A 104 3.93 10.37 17.62
N ARG A 105 3.21 9.32 18.03
CA ARG A 105 1.96 9.45 18.79
C ARG A 105 2.19 10.13 20.13
N ARG A 106 3.24 9.74 20.87
CA ARG A 106 3.59 10.36 22.17
C ARG A 106 3.94 11.85 22.05
N ILE A 107 4.56 12.25 20.94
CA ILE A 107 4.95 13.64 20.67
C ILE A 107 3.77 14.46 20.09
N GLY A 108 2.65 13.81 19.75
CA GLY A 108 1.47 14.48 19.17
C GLY A 108 1.66 14.91 17.70
N GLN A 109 2.72 14.46 17.02
CA GLN A 109 3.04 14.84 15.64
C GLN A 109 2.62 13.79 14.61
N LEU A 110 1.95 12.72 15.03
CA LEU A 110 1.59 11.60 14.17
C LEU A 110 0.75 12.04 12.96
N ASP A 111 -0.30 12.83 13.18
CA ASP A 111 -1.22 13.25 12.12
C ASP A 111 -0.51 14.08 11.03
N LEU A 112 0.36 15.00 11.46
CA LEU A 112 1.18 15.82 10.57
C LEU A 112 2.19 14.97 9.78
N VAL A 113 2.90 14.06 10.45
CA VAL A 113 3.91 13.21 9.80
C VAL A 113 3.26 12.26 8.81
N ILE A 114 2.11 11.68 9.13
CA ILE A 114 1.38 10.80 8.21
C ILE A 114 0.90 11.58 6.99
N SER A 115 0.30 12.76 7.20
CA SER A 115 -0.20 13.60 6.11
C SER A 115 0.93 14.03 5.17
N LEU A 116 2.05 14.53 5.72
CA LEU A 116 3.24 14.88 4.93
C LEU A 116 3.83 13.67 4.20
N ALA A 117 3.94 12.52 4.87
CA ALA A 117 4.46 11.32 4.26
C ALA A 117 3.56 10.85 3.09
N TYR A 118 2.24 10.93 3.22
CA TYR A 118 1.31 10.62 2.13
C TYR A 118 1.44 11.60 0.97
N VAL A 119 1.50 12.90 1.22
CA VAL A 119 1.67 13.92 0.17
C VAL A 119 2.98 13.69 -0.59
N LEU A 120 4.08 13.47 0.13
CA LEU A 120 5.39 13.22 -0.46
C LEU A 120 5.41 11.89 -1.25
N LEU A 121 4.87 10.80 -0.69
CA LEU A 121 4.90 9.50 -1.33
C LEU A 121 3.93 9.40 -2.51
N LEU A 122 2.66 9.78 -2.34
CA LEU A 122 1.68 9.76 -3.42
C LEU A 122 2.06 10.78 -4.51
N GLY A 123 2.54 11.97 -4.13
CA GLY A 123 3.01 12.98 -5.07
C GLY A 123 4.20 12.51 -5.89
N SER A 124 5.25 11.99 -5.25
CA SER A 124 6.45 11.50 -5.94
C SER A 124 6.17 10.26 -6.79
N VAL A 125 5.60 9.20 -6.21
CA VAL A 125 5.32 7.94 -6.91
C VAL A 125 4.29 8.17 -8.02
N GLY A 126 3.21 8.90 -7.74
CA GLY A 126 2.17 9.23 -8.73
C GLY A 126 2.74 10.01 -9.92
N SER A 127 3.59 11.01 -9.67
CA SER A 127 4.22 11.82 -10.73
C SER A 127 5.17 10.97 -11.58
N LEU A 128 6.00 10.13 -10.96
CA LEU A 128 6.89 9.22 -11.67
C LEU A 128 6.11 8.24 -12.55
N MET A 129 5.03 7.65 -12.02
CA MET A 129 4.19 6.71 -12.76
C MET A 129 3.42 7.38 -13.90
N LEU A 130 2.94 8.62 -13.70
CA LEU A 130 2.25 9.39 -14.74
C LEU A 130 3.22 9.77 -15.88
N ALA A 131 4.40 10.28 -15.54
CA ALA A 131 5.42 10.66 -16.52
C ALA A 131 5.82 9.47 -17.40
N GLU A 132 5.97 8.28 -16.80
CA GLU A 132 6.27 7.06 -17.54
C GLU A 132 5.08 6.58 -18.39
N SER A 133 3.86 6.62 -17.84
CA SER A 133 2.65 6.22 -18.58
C SER A 133 2.43 7.10 -19.82
N ILE A 134 2.60 8.43 -19.69
CA ILE A 134 2.55 9.36 -20.83
C ILE A 134 3.67 9.04 -21.83
N SER A 135 4.88 8.76 -21.35
CA SER A 135 6.01 8.40 -22.21
C SER A 135 5.77 7.11 -22.99
N ALA A 136 5.17 6.10 -22.35
CA ALA A 136 4.80 4.84 -22.99
C ALA A 136 3.70 5.04 -24.05
N LEU A 137 2.66 5.80 -23.72
CA LEU A 137 1.55 6.09 -24.64
C LEU A 137 2.02 6.88 -25.88
N ARG A 138 2.92 7.86 -25.69
CA ARG A 138 3.50 8.64 -26.79
C ARG A 138 4.35 7.77 -27.72
N ARG A 139 5.14 6.84 -27.18
CA ARG A 139 5.95 5.89 -27.98
C ARG A 139 5.10 4.89 -28.75
N ALA A 140 4.05 4.36 -28.12
CA ALA A 140 3.09 3.47 -28.77
C ALA A 140 2.38 4.17 -29.95
N LYS A 141 2.03 5.46 -29.80
CA LYS A 141 1.42 6.26 -30.87
C LYS A 141 2.39 6.59 -32.02
N ARG A 142 3.70 6.55 -31.76
CA ARG A 142 4.76 6.84 -32.74
C ARG A 142 5.27 5.60 -33.48
N ASN A 143 4.73 4.41 -33.22
CA ASN A 143 5.24 3.13 -33.75
C ASN A 143 6.76 2.93 -33.53
N GLU A 144 7.33 3.59 -32.51
CA GLU A 144 8.72 3.37 -32.13
C GLU A 144 8.79 2.01 -31.43
N THR A 145 9.33 1.01 -32.14
CA THR A 145 9.65 -0.28 -31.54
C THR A 145 10.65 -0.06 -30.42
N MET A 146 10.40 -0.66 -29.25
CA MET A 146 11.35 -0.60 -28.13
C MET A 146 12.72 -1.04 -28.67
N PRO A 147 13.78 -0.21 -28.60
CA PRO A 147 15.10 -0.78 -28.71
C PRO A 147 15.17 -1.82 -27.58
N LEU A 148 15.40 -3.08 -27.93
CA LEU A 148 15.75 -4.14 -26.97
C LEU A 148 16.84 -3.57 -26.08
N ARG A 149 16.46 -3.10 -24.88
CA ARG A 149 17.37 -2.36 -24.00
C ARG A 149 18.39 -3.38 -23.56
N ARG A 150 19.58 -3.31 -24.17
CA ARG A 150 20.64 -4.32 -24.10
C ARG A 150 20.77 -4.84 -22.66
N PRO A 151 20.71 -6.16 -22.43
CA PRO A 151 20.93 -6.73 -21.10
C PRO A 151 22.40 -6.52 -20.72
N GLY A 152 22.72 -5.37 -20.13
CA GLY A 152 24.11 -4.99 -19.89
C GLY A 152 24.35 -3.83 -18.92
N HIS A 153 23.31 -3.08 -18.50
CA HIS A 153 23.49 -2.11 -17.40
C HIS A 153 23.45 -2.82 -16.06
N HIS A 154 24.62 -3.33 -15.67
CA HIS A 154 24.98 -3.75 -14.32
C HIS A 154 24.85 -2.56 -13.38
N GLY A 155 23.64 -2.33 -12.84
CA GLY A 155 23.45 -1.41 -11.72
C GLY A 155 24.32 -1.83 -10.54
N TRP A 156 24.73 -0.86 -9.71
CA TRP A 156 25.53 -1.07 -8.49
C TRP A 156 24.99 -2.21 -7.60
N ILE A 157 23.68 -2.42 -7.63
CA ILE A 157 22.95 -3.52 -6.97
C ILE A 157 23.42 -4.94 -7.35
N HIS A 158 24.02 -5.15 -8.53
CA HIS A 158 24.56 -6.46 -8.93
C HIS A 158 25.98 -6.76 -8.42
N ARG A 159 26.67 -5.78 -7.81
CA ARG A 159 28.01 -5.96 -7.21
C ARG A 159 27.97 -6.40 -5.74
N LEU A 160 26.80 -6.42 -5.10
CA LEU A 160 26.68 -6.77 -3.69
C LEU A 160 26.86 -8.29 -3.46
N PRO A 161 27.49 -8.70 -2.34
CA PRO A 161 27.67 -10.11 -1.98
C PRO A 161 26.31 -10.81 -1.74
N LEU A 162 26.29 -12.14 -1.69
CA LEU A 162 25.10 -13.00 -1.49
C LEU A 162 24.10 -13.03 -2.67
N LYS A 163 24.59 -13.33 -3.87
CA LYS A 163 23.73 -13.53 -5.06
C LYS A 163 22.93 -14.82 -4.92
N VAL A 164 21.61 -14.70 -4.97
CA VAL A 164 20.71 -15.85 -4.98
C VAL A 164 19.92 -15.88 -6.28
N ARG A 165 19.78 -17.08 -6.83
CA ARG A 165 18.93 -17.31 -8.00
C ARG A 165 17.48 -17.46 -7.55
N PHE A 166 16.62 -16.58 -8.04
CA PHE A 166 15.17 -16.66 -7.88
C PHE A 166 14.59 -17.40 -9.09
N LYS A 167 14.21 -18.67 -8.89
CA LYS A 167 13.87 -19.61 -9.99
C LYS A 167 12.67 -19.16 -10.82
N LYS A 168 11.62 -18.62 -10.18
CA LYS A 168 10.41 -18.16 -10.88
C LYS A 168 10.57 -16.77 -11.50
N SER A 169 11.28 -15.88 -10.81
CA SER A 169 11.59 -14.54 -11.33
C SER A 169 12.65 -14.56 -12.45
N LYS A 170 13.42 -15.66 -12.59
CA LYS A 170 14.55 -15.84 -13.52
C LYS A 170 15.67 -14.81 -13.35
N ILE A 171 15.94 -14.37 -12.12
CA ILE A 171 16.93 -13.32 -11.81
C ILE A 171 17.97 -13.81 -10.82
N TYR A 172 19.19 -13.31 -10.99
CA TYR A 172 20.26 -13.40 -10.01
C TYR A 172 20.40 -12.04 -9.32
N LEU A 173 19.95 -11.96 -8.09
CA LEU A 173 19.94 -10.71 -7.32
C LEU A 173 20.51 -10.97 -5.92
N SER A 174 21.20 -9.99 -5.37
CA SER A 174 21.67 -10.06 -3.98
C SER A 174 20.47 -10.03 -3.03
N ILE A 175 20.55 -10.77 -1.92
CA ILE A 175 19.54 -10.74 -0.85
C ILE A 175 19.43 -9.34 -0.23
N ILE A 176 20.53 -8.60 -0.16
CA ILE A 176 20.63 -7.35 0.62
C ILE A 176 19.67 -6.27 0.10
N PRO A 177 19.63 -5.91 -1.21
CA PRO A 177 18.69 -4.92 -1.72
C PRO A 177 17.23 -5.35 -1.57
N VAL A 178 16.95 -6.65 -1.65
CA VAL A 178 15.59 -7.20 -1.50
C VAL A 178 15.15 -7.06 -0.05
N ALA A 179 15.97 -7.48 0.90
CA ALA A 179 15.68 -7.37 2.33
C ALA A 179 15.57 -5.89 2.76
N GLY A 180 16.48 -5.02 2.26
CA GLY A 180 16.43 -3.58 2.52
C GLY A 180 15.18 -2.91 1.95
N LEU A 181 14.77 -3.29 0.74
CA LEU A 181 13.51 -2.82 0.17
C LEU A 181 12.32 -3.27 1.03
N GLY A 182 12.30 -4.55 1.44
CA GLY A 182 11.30 -5.08 2.37
C GLY A 182 11.26 -4.28 3.67
N PHE A 183 12.42 -3.99 4.26
CA PHE A 183 12.56 -3.20 5.49
C PHE A 183 11.98 -1.79 5.38
N CYS A 184 12.36 -1.03 4.34
CA CYS A 184 11.81 0.30 4.13
C CYS A 184 10.28 0.26 3.94
N ILE A 185 9.77 -0.70 3.17
CA ILE A 185 8.33 -0.86 2.96
C ILE A 185 7.63 -1.28 4.24
N GLY A 186 8.24 -2.12 5.07
CA GLY A 186 7.74 -2.50 6.39
C GLY A 186 7.54 -1.30 7.29
N ILE A 187 8.53 -0.39 7.37
CA ILE A 187 8.42 0.87 8.13
C ILE A 187 7.24 1.70 7.63
N LEU A 188 7.16 1.92 6.31
CA LEU A 188 6.09 2.72 5.73
C LEU A 188 4.70 2.08 5.94
N THR A 189 4.63 0.76 5.86
CA THR A 189 3.38 0.00 6.05
C THR A 189 2.87 0.14 7.47
N SER A 190 3.75 0.06 8.47
CA SER A 190 3.32 0.14 9.85
C SER A 190 3.08 1.56 10.37
N VAL A 191 3.82 2.56 9.87
CA VAL A 191 3.59 3.97 10.22
C VAL A 191 2.35 4.53 9.53
N MET A 192 2.15 4.24 8.25
CA MET A 192 1.11 4.89 7.46
C MET A 192 -0.13 4.01 7.20
N GLY A 193 -0.09 2.72 7.56
CA GLY A 193 -1.16 1.77 7.24
C GLY A 193 -1.30 1.49 5.75
N VAL A 194 -0.31 1.94 4.97
CA VAL A 194 -0.30 1.73 3.53
C VAL A 194 0.13 0.30 3.29
N GLY A 195 -0.70 -0.51 2.64
CA GLY A 195 -0.43 -1.91 2.32
C GLY A 195 0.78 -2.19 1.42
N GLY A 196 1.80 -1.33 1.36
CA GLY A 196 3.12 -1.54 0.78
C GLY A 196 3.20 -1.68 -0.73
N GLY A 197 2.20 -2.26 -1.38
CA GLY A 197 2.27 -2.67 -2.78
C GLY A 197 2.39 -1.50 -3.75
N PHE A 198 1.91 -0.31 -3.41
CA PHE A 198 1.95 0.83 -4.36
C PHE A 198 3.36 1.38 -4.56
N ILE A 199 4.22 1.18 -3.55
CA ILE A 199 5.65 1.45 -3.63
C ILE A 199 6.39 0.18 -4.05
N MET A 200 6.01 -0.97 -3.50
CA MET A 200 6.68 -2.24 -3.74
C MET A 200 6.65 -2.65 -5.20
N VAL A 201 5.49 -2.54 -5.86
CA VAL A 201 5.32 -2.99 -7.25
C VAL A 201 6.22 -2.16 -8.19
N PRO A 202 6.18 -0.80 -8.18
CA PRO A 202 7.14 0.02 -8.90
C PRO A 202 8.60 -0.28 -8.52
N ALA A 203 8.94 -0.40 -7.23
CA ALA A 203 10.31 -0.65 -6.81
C ALA A 203 10.85 -1.99 -7.35
N MET A 204 10.06 -3.06 -7.28
CA MET A 204 10.45 -4.36 -7.83
C MET A 204 10.60 -4.31 -9.36
N ILE A 205 9.74 -3.57 -10.07
CA ILE A 205 9.80 -3.46 -11.52
C ILE A 205 10.98 -2.59 -11.97
N TYR A 206 11.21 -1.43 -11.33
CA TYR A 206 12.19 -0.45 -11.81
C TYR A 206 13.57 -0.61 -11.18
N LEU A 207 13.62 -0.79 -9.85
CA LEU A 207 14.88 -0.93 -9.12
C LEU A 207 15.45 -2.34 -9.29
N LEU A 208 14.60 -3.36 -9.09
CA LEU A 208 15.03 -4.76 -9.12
C LEU A 208 14.83 -5.45 -10.48
N ARG A 209 14.16 -4.78 -11.44
CA ARG A 209 13.92 -5.25 -12.81
C ARG A 209 13.22 -6.61 -12.88
N ILE A 210 12.28 -6.83 -11.97
CA ILE A 210 11.54 -8.08 -11.87
C ILE A 210 10.36 -8.08 -12.85
N PRO A 211 10.12 -9.18 -13.58
CA PRO A 211 8.97 -9.31 -14.47
C PRO A 211 7.63 -9.01 -13.77
N THR A 212 6.81 -8.14 -14.38
CA THR A 212 5.56 -7.62 -13.80
C THR A 212 4.58 -8.73 -13.41
N ASN A 213 4.55 -9.84 -14.16
CA ASN A 213 3.70 -11.00 -13.89
C ASN A 213 4.01 -11.67 -12.53
N VAL A 214 5.27 -11.64 -12.07
CA VAL A 214 5.70 -12.24 -10.80
C VAL A 214 5.65 -11.23 -9.65
N VAL A 215 5.89 -9.95 -9.93
CA VAL A 215 5.92 -8.87 -8.93
C VAL A 215 4.59 -8.73 -8.20
N VAL A 216 3.47 -8.71 -8.93
CA VAL A 216 2.15 -8.50 -8.32
C VAL A 216 1.81 -9.62 -7.33
N GLY A 217 2.01 -10.89 -7.73
CA GLY A 217 1.77 -12.01 -6.83
C GLY A 217 2.72 -12.07 -5.63
N THR A 218 4.00 -11.74 -5.84
CA THR A 218 5.02 -11.78 -4.79
C THR A 218 4.86 -10.66 -3.77
N SER A 219 4.46 -9.46 -4.22
CA SER A 219 4.13 -8.35 -3.33
C SER A 219 2.88 -8.65 -2.51
N LEU A 220 1.78 -9.13 -3.11
CA LEU A 220 0.58 -9.54 -2.35
C LEU A 220 0.90 -10.57 -1.27
N PHE A 221 1.77 -11.55 -1.56
CA PHE A 221 2.23 -12.51 -0.54
C PHE A 221 2.89 -11.79 0.65
N GLN A 222 3.87 -10.90 0.40
CA GLN A 222 4.53 -10.17 1.48
C GLN A 222 3.57 -9.25 2.24
N ILE A 223 2.67 -8.55 1.53
CA ILE A 223 1.72 -7.60 2.09
C ILE A 223 0.79 -8.28 3.09
N ILE A 224 0.33 -9.51 2.80
CA ILE A 224 -0.53 -10.28 3.71
C ILE A 224 0.14 -10.43 5.07
N PHE A 225 1.38 -10.94 5.10
CA PHE A 225 2.05 -11.25 6.36
C PHE A 225 2.52 -9.99 7.09
N VAL A 226 3.07 -9.00 6.39
CA VAL A 226 3.53 -7.74 7.02
C VAL A 226 2.36 -6.92 7.54
N SER A 227 1.25 -6.86 6.80
CA SER A 227 0.05 -6.14 7.26
C SER A 227 -0.64 -6.88 8.40
N ALA A 228 -0.72 -8.22 8.35
CA ALA A 228 -1.27 -9.01 9.46
C ALA A 228 -0.44 -8.83 10.73
N TYR A 229 0.89 -8.86 10.61
CA TYR A 229 1.79 -8.55 11.71
C TYR A 229 1.55 -7.15 12.26
N THR A 230 1.48 -6.14 11.38
CA THR A 230 1.22 -4.75 11.75
C THR A 230 -0.10 -4.60 12.50
N VAL A 231 -1.18 -5.21 12.01
CA VAL A 231 -2.50 -5.20 12.67
C VAL A 231 -2.43 -5.77 14.07
N ILE A 232 -1.81 -6.96 14.23
CA ILE A 232 -1.71 -7.63 15.52
C ILE A 232 -0.97 -6.73 16.52
N VAL A 233 0.20 -6.20 16.12
CA VAL A 233 1.00 -5.38 17.04
C VAL A 233 0.38 -4.01 17.28
N GLN A 234 -0.31 -3.40 16.32
CA GLN A 234 -1.05 -2.16 16.56
C GLN A 234 -2.23 -2.39 17.51
N ALA A 235 -2.95 -3.51 17.36
CA ALA A 235 -4.05 -3.87 18.25
C ALA A 235 -3.57 -4.11 19.69
N THR A 236 -2.44 -4.81 19.88
CA THR A 236 -1.93 -5.15 21.22
C THR A 236 -1.11 -4.06 21.87
N ALA A 237 -0.30 -3.30 21.11
CA ALA A 237 0.60 -2.29 21.67
C ALA A 237 0.00 -0.88 21.70
N ASN A 238 -0.92 -0.56 20.79
CA ASN A 238 -1.45 0.80 20.64
C ASN A 238 -2.96 0.91 20.83
N TYR A 239 -3.71 -0.20 20.82
CA TYR A 239 -5.18 -0.24 20.97
C TYR A 239 -5.94 0.65 19.97
N THR A 240 -5.44 0.72 18.74
CA THR A 240 -5.92 1.66 17.70
C THR A 240 -6.87 1.04 16.68
N VAL A 241 -7.06 -0.28 16.73
CA VAL A 241 -7.83 -1.03 15.71
C VAL A 241 -9.31 -1.08 16.07
N ASP A 242 -10.13 -0.32 15.34
CA ASP A 242 -11.58 -0.37 15.51
C ASP A 242 -12.15 -1.61 14.84
N ILE A 243 -12.57 -2.59 15.64
CA ILE A 243 -13.03 -3.91 15.16
C ILE A 243 -14.27 -3.79 14.28
N VAL A 244 -15.18 -2.87 14.61
CA VAL A 244 -16.43 -2.68 13.87
C VAL A 244 -16.12 -2.14 12.48
N LEU A 245 -15.32 -1.07 12.41
CA LEU A 245 -14.87 -0.51 11.14
C LEU A 245 -14.04 -1.53 10.33
N ALA A 246 -13.14 -2.26 10.99
CA ALA A 246 -12.30 -3.28 10.36
C ALA A 246 -13.14 -4.37 9.68
N PHE A 247 -14.15 -4.88 10.38
CA PHE A 247 -15.00 -5.96 9.88
C PHE A 247 -15.82 -5.52 8.66
N VAL A 248 -16.43 -4.34 8.72
CA VAL A 248 -17.22 -3.79 7.60
C VAL A 248 -16.34 -3.56 6.38
N LEU A 249 -15.15 -2.95 6.56
CA LEU A 249 -14.20 -2.72 5.48
C LEU A 249 -13.65 -4.03 4.90
N MET A 250 -13.42 -5.05 5.74
CA MET A 250 -12.94 -6.35 5.32
C MET A 250 -13.96 -7.05 4.41
N ILE A 251 -15.22 -7.13 4.81
CA ILE A 251 -16.27 -7.77 4.00
C ILE A 251 -16.40 -7.06 2.64
N ALA A 252 -16.57 -5.75 2.66
CA ALA A 252 -16.71 -4.98 1.43
C ALA A 252 -15.45 -5.06 0.56
N GLY A 253 -14.28 -4.99 1.18
CA GLY A 253 -12.98 -5.05 0.53
C GLY A 253 -12.72 -6.38 -0.17
N VAL A 254 -13.11 -7.51 0.44
CA VAL A 254 -12.98 -8.84 -0.18
C VAL A 254 -13.90 -8.94 -1.39
N ILE A 255 -15.15 -8.51 -1.28
CA ILE A 255 -16.10 -8.52 -2.39
C ILE A 255 -15.56 -7.67 -3.54
N GLY A 256 -15.17 -6.42 -3.24
CA GLY A 256 -14.56 -5.51 -4.21
C GLY A 256 -13.34 -6.12 -4.88
N ALA A 257 -12.40 -6.68 -4.10
CA ALA A 257 -11.16 -7.24 -4.61
C ALA A 257 -11.38 -8.39 -5.60
N GLN A 258 -12.36 -9.26 -5.35
CA GLN A 258 -12.68 -10.34 -6.28
C GLN A 258 -13.14 -9.82 -7.65
N TYR A 259 -14.00 -8.80 -7.67
CA TYR A 259 -14.42 -8.15 -8.92
C TYR A 259 -13.26 -7.38 -9.57
N GLY A 260 -12.46 -6.68 -8.76
CA GLY A 260 -11.29 -5.94 -9.19
C GLY A 260 -10.28 -6.81 -9.92
N VAL A 261 -9.93 -7.97 -9.37
CA VAL A 261 -9.01 -8.94 -9.99
C VAL A 261 -9.54 -9.40 -11.36
N ARG A 262 -10.84 -9.68 -11.49
CA ARG A 262 -11.44 -10.10 -12.77
C ARG A 262 -11.39 -9.00 -13.82
N VAL A 263 -11.61 -7.74 -13.44
CA VAL A 263 -11.53 -6.59 -14.35
C VAL A 263 -10.09 -6.27 -14.72
N GLY A 264 -9.18 -6.28 -13.73
CA GLY A 264 -7.76 -6.02 -13.96
C GLY A 264 -7.11 -7.00 -14.94
N GLN A 265 -7.60 -8.24 -15.01
CA GLN A 265 -7.15 -9.23 -15.99
C GLN A 265 -7.49 -8.87 -17.44
N LYS A 266 -8.50 -8.03 -17.68
CA LYS A 266 -8.91 -7.61 -19.03
C LYS A 266 -8.13 -6.38 -19.53
N LEU A 267 -7.45 -5.67 -18.63
CA LEU A 267 -6.74 -4.43 -18.95
C LEU A 267 -5.28 -4.71 -19.27
N ARG A 268 -4.72 -3.92 -20.21
CA ARG A 268 -3.28 -3.96 -20.49
C ARG A 268 -2.51 -3.37 -19.31
N GLY A 269 -1.31 -3.88 -19.03
CA GLY A 269 -0.48 -3.40 -17.92
C GLY A 269 -0.18 -1.89 -17.97
N GLU A 270 -0.12 -1.31 -19.17
CA GLU A 270 0.03 0.14 -19.38
C GLU A 270 -1.20 0.92 -18.91
N GLN A 271 -2.41 0.43 -19.19
CA GLN A 271 -3.67 1.06 -18.77
C GLN A 271 -3.85 0.99 -17.25
N LEU A 272 -3.52 -0.16 -16.66
CA LEU A 272 -3.53 -0.33 -15.20
C LEU A 272 -2.59 0.68 -14.52
N ARG A 273 -1.39 0.86 -15.07
CA ARG A 273 -0.41 1.81 -14.54
C ARG A 273 -0.91 3.25 -14.67
N ALA A 274 -1.50 3.61 -15.81
CA ALA A 274 -2.06 4.94 -16.05
C ALA A 274 -3.18 5.29 -15.06
N LEU A 275 -4.12 4.37 -14.90
CA LEU A 275 -5.27 4.53 -14.01
C LEU A 275 -4.81 4.65 -12.54
N LEU A 276 -3.86 3.82 -12.13
CA LEU A 276 -3.27 3.89 -10.79
C LEU A 276 -2.54 5.23 -10.56
N ALA A 277 -1.76 5.70 -11.54
CA ALA A 277 -1.03 6.97 -11.43
C ALA A 277 -1.98 8.16 -11.27
N LEU A 278 -3.04 8.21 -12.09
CA LEU A 278 -4.04 9.28 -12.02
C LEU A 278 -4.75 9.28 -10.67
N LEU A 279 -5.12 8.10 -10.17
CA LEU A 279 -5.81 7.97 -8.90
C LEU A 279 -4.92 8.33 -7.71
N VAL A 280 -3.66 7.86 -7.70
CA VAL A 280 -2.65 8.22 -6.69
C VAL A 280 -2.42 9.73 -6.65
N LEU A 281 -2.28 10.37 -7.83
CA LEU A 281 -2.11 11.82 -7.91
C LEU A 281 -3.34 12.57 -7.45
N ALA A 282 -4.56 12.12 -7.80
CA ALA A 282 -5.78 12.77 -7.34
C ALA A 282 -5.88 12.77 -5.80
N VAL A 283 -5.57 11.64 -5.15
CA VAL A 283 -5.56 11.55 -3.69
C VAL A 283 -4.42 12.38 -3.09
N GLY A 284 -3.22 12.33 -3.67
CA GLY A 284 -2.08 13.12 -3.23
C GLY A 284 -2.30 14.62 -3.31
N ILE A 285 -2.91 15.10 -4.40
CA ILE A 285 -3.28 16.51 -4.58
C ILE A 285 -4.33 16.92 -3.54
N ARG A 286 -5.37 16.09 -3.32
CA ARG A 286 -6.39 16.39 -2.31
C ARG A 286 -5.79 16.53 -0.90
N LEU A 287 -4.89 15.63 -0.51
CA LEU A 287 -4.19 15.73 0.77
C LEU A 287 -3.29 16.97 0.84
N ALA A 288 -2.62 17.34 -0.25
CA ALA A 288 -1.80 18.54 -0.30
C ALA A 288 -2.63 19.81 -0.14
N VAL A 289 -3.82 19.85 -0.74
CA VAL A 289 -4.77 20.97 -0.61
C VAL A 289 -5.28 21.08 0.83
N GLU A 290 -5.66 19.96 1.45
CA GLU A 290 -6.12 19.92 2.84
C GLU A 290 -5.04 20.37 3.84
N LEU A 291 -3.77 20.14 3.51
CA LEU A 291 -2.65 20.59 4.35
C LEU A 291 -2.37 22.11 4.25
N VAL A 292 -2.75 22.74 3.14
CA VAL A 292 -2.48 24.17 2.88
C VAL A 292 -3.69 25.05 3.21
N LEU A 293 -4.91 24.52 3.01
CA LEU A 293 -6.13 25.26 3.32
C LEU A 293 -6.34 25.34 4.83
N PRO A 294 -6.82 26.49 5.35
CA PRO A 294 -7.19 26.59 6.75
C PRO A 294 -8.34 25.60 7.04
N PRO A 295 -8.26 24.83 8.13
CA PRO A 295 -9.33 23.93 8.51
C PRO A 295 -10.60 24.74 8.81
N ALA A 296 -11.77 24.16 8.48
CA ALA A 296 -13.06 24.79 8.74
C ALA A 296 -13.27 25.04 10.26
N ASP A 297 -12.69 24.16 11.08
CA ASP A 297 -12.63 24.31 12.53
C ASP A 297 -11.17 24.52 12.96
N ILE A 298 -10.89 25.69 13.52
CA ILE A 298 -9.54 26.10 13.96
C ILE A 298 -9.08 25.29 15.18
N TYR A 299 -10.02 24.71 15.92
CA TYR A 299 -9.77 23.93 17.12
C TYR A 299 -10.24 22.48 16.91
N SER A 300 -9.33 21.54 17.04
CA SER A 300 -9.67 20.14 17.25
C SER A 300 -9.54 19.84 18.74
N VAL A 301 -10.63 19.36 19.35
CA VAL A 301 -10.57 18.84 20.71
C VAL A 301 -9.93 17.46 20.62
N ILE A 302 -8.61 17.41 20.83
CA ILE A 302 -7.93 16.14 21.04
C ILE A 302 -8.39 15.65 22.42
N SER A 303 -9.38 14.77 22.45
CA SER A 303 -9.65 13.91 23.60
C SER A 303 -8.40 13.05 23.80
N SER A 304 -7.44 13.57 24.57
CA SER A 304 -6.39 12.75 25.14
C SER A 304 -7.09 11.81 26.11
N GLY A 305 -7.47 10.63 25.64
CA GLY A 305 -7.99 9.54 26.46
C GLY A 305 -7.00 9.22 27.57
N SER A 306 -7.18 9.86 28.72
CA SER A 306 -6.52 9.54 29.98
C SER A 306 -7.28 8.39 30.64
N GLY A 307 -6.66 7.19 30.71
CA GLY A 307 -7.16 6.01 31.43
C GLY A 307 -8.30 5.30 30.69
N PHE A 308 -8.23 4.00 30.41
CA PHE A 308 -7.82 2.87 31.26
C PHE A 308 -7.06 1.79 30.49
#